data_AF-A0A525DCE7-F1
#
_entry.id   AF-A0A525DCE7-F1
#
_cell.length_a   1.000
_cell.length_b   1.000
_cell.length_c   1.000
_cell.angle_alpha   90.00
_cell.angle_beta   90.00
_cell.angle_gamma   90.00
#
_symmetry.space_group_name_H-M   'P 1'
#
loop_
_entity.id
_entity.type
_entity.pdbx_description
1 polymer ?
#
loop_
_entity_poly.entity_id
_entity_poly.type
_entity_poly.pdbx_seq_one_letter_code
_entity_poly.pdbx_strand_id
1 'polypeptide(L)'
;MLYSGHFSFDETGENNNERHGYFTCIVNADTPEMALRKFRKRIVYIKNEMKEPLFETIQCIYVEDIVEISDTPDDAIVTRFQSSEGPFPRSKSCSLPTSDTVKIKAYQWVREADDPRELPDMNEEYKEAVPFLQFS
;
A
#
# COMPACT_ATOMS: atom_id res chain seq x y z
N MET A 1 5.70 4.88 -17.21
CA MET A 1 6.28 5.31 -15.93
C MET A 1 6.38 4.12 -14.99
N LEU A 2 7.31 4.15 -14.04
CA LEU A 2 7.42 3.11 -13.03
C LEU A 2 6.58 3.50 -11.81
N TYR A 3 5.87 2.55 -11.22
CA TYR A 3 5.06 2.76 -10.03
C TYR A 3 5.45 1.73 -8.97
N SER A 4 5.63 2.18 -7.73
CA SER A 4 5.85 1.35 -6.55
C SER A 4 4.64 1.47 -5.63
N GLY A 5 3.82 0.41 -5.56
CA GLY A 5 2.71 0.33 -4.61
C GLY A 5 3.21 -0.20 -3.27
N HIS A 6 2.92 0.51 -2.19
CA HIS A 6 3.20 0.09 -0.83
C HIS A 6 1.90 -0.41 -0.19
N PHE A 7 1.95 -1.63 0.34
CA PHE A 7 0.79 -2.32 0.89
C PHE A 7 1.02 -2.70 2.34
N SER A 8 -0.07 -2.76 3.09
CA SER A 8 -0.18 -3.50 4.34
C SER A 8 -1.16 -4.65 4.17
N PHE A 9 -1.08 -5.63 5.06
CA PHE A 9 -1.98 -6.77 5.04
C PHE A 9 -2.22 -7.32 6.42
N ASP A 10 -3.38 -7.96 6.60
CA ASP A 10 -3.69 -8.80 7.75
C ASP A 10 -3.65 -10.27 7.32
N GLU A 11 -3.08 -11.11 8.16
CA GLU A 11 -2.99 -12.55 7.99
C GLU A 11 -3.26 -13.28 9.31
N THR A 12 -3.57 -14.57 9.21
CA THR A 12 -3.69 -15.43 10.39
C THR A 12 -2.42 -16.26 10.57
N GLY A 13 -1.75 -16.07 11.69
CA GLY A 13 -0.61 -16.88 12.09
C GLY A 13 -0.98 -18.23 12.70
N GLU A 14 0.04 -18.98 13.10
CA GLU A 14 -0.13 -20.18 13.90
C GLU A 14 -0.93 -19.88 15.18
N ASN A 15 -1.80 -20.82 15.57
CA ASN A 15 -2.72 -20.68 16.71
C ASN A 15 -3.74 -19.54 16.59
N ASN A 16 -4.08 -19.11 15.37
CA ASN A 16 -5.08 -18.08 15.12
C ASN A 16 -4.69 -16.68 15.63
N ASN A 17 -3.40 -16.45 15.83
CA ASN A 17 -2.89 -15.15 16.22
C ASN A 17 -2.98 -14.18 15.04
N GLU A 18 -3.53 -13.00 15.30
CA GLU A 18 -3.54 -11.91 14.33
C GLU A 18 -2.10 -11.52 14.00
N ARG A 19 -1.82 -11.45 12.70
CA ARG A 19 -0.55 -10.99 12.17
C ARG A 19 -0.84 -9.97 11.09
N HIS A 20 0.06 -9.02 10.95
CA HIS A 20 0.01 -8.05 9.88
C HIS A 20 1.42 -7.87 9.34
N GLY A 21 1.49 -7.35 8.13
CA GLY A 21 2.77 -7.11 7.51
C GLY A 21 2.65 -6.10 6.39
N TYR A 22 3.77 -5.93 5.70
CA TYR A 22 3.92 -4.95 4.66
C TYR A 22 4.66 -5.56 3.49
N PHE A 23 4.25 -5.21 2.29
CA PHE A 23 5.02 -5.54 1.08
C PHE A 23 4.95 -4.40 0.07
N THR A 24 5.82 -4.49 -0.93
CA THR A 24 5.88 -3.54 -2.03
C THR A 24 5.74 -4.31 -3.35
N CYS A 25 5.02 -3.72 -4.30
CA CYS A 25 4.95 -4.21 -5.67
C CYS A 25 5.36 -3.11 -6.64
N ILE A 26 6.16 -3.44 -7.66
CA ILE A 26 6.63 -2.48 -8.65
C ILE A 26 6.09 -2.87 -10.03
N VAL A 27 5.62 -1.89 -10.81
CA VAL A 27 5.11 -2.12 -12.16
C VAL A 27 5.33 -0.92 -13.07
N ASN A 28 5.53 -1.18 -14.37
CA ASN A 28 5.42 -0.14 -15.39
C ASN A 28 3.95 0.05 -15.79
N ALA A 29 3.47 1.30 -15.81
CA ALA A 29 2.15 1.69 -16.28
C ALA A 29 2.15 3.12 -16.84
N ASP A 30 1.06 3.50 -17.52
CA ASP A 30 0.91 4.86 -18.05
C ASP A 30 0.25 5.80 -17.04
N THR A 31 -0.62 5.27 -16.18
CA THR A 31 -1.36 6.03 -15.16
C THR A 31 -1.36 5.27 -13.82
N PRO A 32 -1.58 5.95 -12.67
CA PRO A 32 -1.69 5.30 -11.37
C PRO A 32 -2.85 4.30 -11.31
N GLU A 33 -3.99 4.55 -11.98
CA GLU A 33 -5.12 3.62 -12.03
C GLU A 33 -4.76 2.33 -12.77
N MET A 34 -3.98 2.44 -13.85
CA MET A 34 -3.46 1.28 -14.58
C MET A 34 -2.43 0.52 -13.75
N ALA A 35 -1.59 1.22 -12.97
CA ALA A 35 -0.68 0.58 -12.02
C ALA A 35 -1.46 -0.22 -10.96
N LEU A 36 -2.47 0.38 -10.36
CA LEU A 36 -3.35 -0.25 -9.36
C LEU A 36 -4.01 -1.51 -9.91
N ARG A 37 -4.55 -1.46 -11.14
CA ARG A 37 -5.12 -2.64 -11.82
C ARG A 37 -4.10 -3.76 -12.01
N LYS A 38 -2.85 -3.42 -12.37
CA LYS A 38 -1.77 -4.39 -12.52
C LYS A 38 -1.33 -4.98 -11.18
N PHE A 39 -1.22 -4.17 -10.12
CA PHE A 39 -0.94 -4.64 -8.77
C PHE A 39 -2.02 -5.62 -8.31
N ARG A 40 -3.30 -5.26 -8.46
CA ARG A 40 -4.44 -6.14 -8.14
C ARG A 40 -4.30 -7.48 -8.84
N LYS A 41 -4.10 -7.46 -10.16
CA LYS A 41 -3.95 -8.67 -10.96
C LYS A 41 -2.78 -9.54 -10.49
N ARG A 42 -1.63 -8.92 -10.16
CA ARG A 42 -0.45 -9.66 -9.68
C ARG A 42 -0.68 -10.29 -8.31
N ILE A 43 -1.26 -9.55 -7.38
CA ILE A 43 -1.58 -10.03 -6.02
C ILE A 43 -2.54 -11.21 -6.07
N VAL A 44 -3.63 -11.08 -6.85
CA VAL A 44 -4.60 -12.17 -7.04
C VAL A 44 -3.95 -13.39 -7.69
N TYR A 45 -3.09 -13.19 -8.69
CA TYR A 45 -2.36 -14.28 -9.33
C TYR A 45 -1.42 -15.01 -8.35
N ILE A 46 -0.67 -14.26 -7.51
CA ILE A 46 0.21 -14.85 -6.49
C ILE A 46 -0.60 -15.70 -5.50
N LYS A 47 -1.72 -15.17 -4.99
CA LYS A 47 -2.52 -15.87 -3.98
C LYS A 47 -3.27 -17.08 -4.56
N ASN A 48 -3.98 -16.90 -5.67
CA ASN A 48 -4.95 -17.89 -6.13
C ASN A 48 -4.36 -18.89 -7.14
N GLU A 49 -3.48 -18.41 -8.02
CA GLU A 49 -2.95 -19.22 -9.12
C GLU A 49 -1.60 -19.85 -8.77
N MET A 50 -0.65 -19.05 -8.28
CA MET A 50 0.64 -19.56 -7.82
C MET A 50 0.54 -20.28 -6.48
N LYS A 51 -0.43 -19.89 -5.64
CA LYS A 51 -0.59 -20.37 -4.26
C LYS A 51 0.71 -20.25 -3.47
N GLU A 52 1.36 -19.08 -3.57
CA GLU A 52 2.59 -18.83 -2.85
C GLU A 52 2.36 -18.91 -1.33
N PRO A 53 3.15 -19.70 -0.58
CA PRO A 53 2.96 -19.87 0.86
C PRO A 53 2.93 -18.55 1.64
N LEU A 54 3.70 -17.55 1.19
CA LEU A 54 3.73 -16.22 1.81
C LEU A 54 2.41 -15.42 1.68
N PHE A 55 1.53 -15.80 0.75
CA PHE A 55 0.24 -15.13 0.51
C PHE A 55 -0.95 -16.00 0.94
N GLU A 56 -0.70 -17.23 1.39
CA GLU A 56 -1.73 -18.23 1.68
C GLU A 56 -2.68 -17.74 2.78
N THR A 57 -2.12 -17.26 3.89
CA THR A 57 -2.86 -16.84 5.10
C THR A 57 -3.32 -15.38 5.11
N ILE A 58 -2.97 -14.60 4.08
CA ILE A 58 -3.38 -13.20 3.96
C ILE A 58 -4.90 -13.11 3.76
N GLN A 59 -5.60 -12.39 4.62
CA GLN A 59 -7.04 -12.16 4.55
C GLN A 59 -7.38 -10.82 3.89
N CYS A 60 -6.71 -9.75 4.32
CA CYS A 60 -6.96 -8.39 3.86
C CYS A 60 -5.67 -7.76 3.37
N ILE A 61 -5.73 -6.98 2.30
CA ILE A 61 -4.62 -6.15 1.81
C ILE A 61 -5.13 -4.73 1.64
N TYR A 62 -4.37 -3.76 2.11
CA TYR A 62 -4.66 -2.33 2.04
C TYR A 62 -3.58 -1.65 1.20
N VAL A 63 -3.96 -0.60 0.47
CA VAL A 63 -3.01 0.29 -0.21
C VAL A 63 -2.64 1.38 0.77
N GLU A 64 -1.37 1.46 1.13
CA GLU A 64 -0.84 2.55 1.96
C GLU A 64 -0.59 3.76 1.06
N ASP A 65 0.16 3.55 -0.02
CA ASP A 65 0.46 4.58 -1.01
C ASP A 65 0.86 3.94 -2.36
N ILE A 66 0.93 4.79 -3.38
CA ILE A 66 1.53 4.47 -4.68
C ILE A 66 2.50 5.58 -5.04
N VAL A 67 3.77 5.23 -5.19
CA VAL A 67 4.82 6.15 -5.61
C VAL A 67 5.07 6.01 -7.12
N GLU A 68 4.79 7.06 -7.87
CA GLU A 68 5.18 7.19 -9.29
C GLU A 68 6.62 7.69 -9.38
N ILE A 69 7.43 6.97 -10.16
CA ILE A 69 8.80 7.28 -10.49
C ILE A 69 8.81 7.58 -12.00
N SER A 70 8.71 8.86 -12.35
CA SER A 70 8.56 9.30 -13.73
C SER A 70 9.88 9.18 -14.52
N ASP A 71 11.02 9.19 -13.83
CA ASP A 71 12.36 9.03 -14.40
C ASP A 71 13.30 8.31 -13.41
N THR A 72 14.40 7.74 -13.90
CA THR A 72 15.40 7.08 -13.05
C THR A 72 16.13 8.14 -12.23
N PRO A 73 16.12 8.08 -10.88
CA PRO A 73 16.77 9.08 -10.09
C PRO A 73 18.30 8.92 -10.14
N ASP A 74 19.02 10.04 -10.27
CA ASP A 74 20.49 10.06 -10.25
C ASP A 74 21.03 9.76 -8.84
N ASP A 75 20.30 10.18 -7.81
CA ASP A 75 20.60 9.95 -6.39
C ASP A 75 19.64 8.92 -5.77
N ALA A 76 20.07 8.28 -4.67
CA ALA A 76 19.22 7.34 -3.94
C ALA A 76 18.03 8.06 -3.27
N ILE A 77 16.83 7.47 -3.37
CA ILE A 77 15.59 8.05 -2.83
C ILE A 77 14.89 7.06 -1.90
N VAL A 78 14.43 7.57 -0.75
CA VAL A 78 13.57 6.83 0.18
C VAL A 78 12.12 6.91 -0.29
N THR A 79 11.59 5.82 -0.81
CA THR A 79 10.19 5.75 -1.26
C THR A 79 9.22 5.46 -0.11
N ARG A 80 9.68 4.77 0.94
CA ARG A 80 8.90 4.46 2.14
C ARG A 80 9.76 4.48 3.38
N PHE A 81 9.22 5.04 4.47
CA PHE A 81 9.79 4.93 5.81
C PHE A 81 8.74 4.38 6.76
N GLN A 82 9.13 3.42 7.60
CA GLN A 82 8.23 2.79 8.56
C GLN A 82 8.95 2.54 9.88
N SER A 83 8.30 2.93 10.98
CA SER A 83 8.80 2.75 12.34
C SER A 83 7.65 2.34 13.27
N SER A 84 7.92 1.36 14.15
CA SER A 84 6.97 0.81 15.13
C SER A 84 7.66 0.67 16.51
N GLU A 85 6.97 1.05 17.58
CA GLU A 85 7.42 0.98 18.99
C GLU A 85 6.73 -0.12 19.85
N GLY A 86 7.40 -1.21 20.24
CA GLY A 86 6.80 -2.22 21.15
C GLY A 86 5.98 -3.33 20.45
N PRO A 87 5.23 -4.18 21.21
CA PRO A 87 4.67 -5.46 20.70
C PRO A 87 3.56 -5.34 19.65
N PHE A 88 2.86 -4.20 19.54
CA PHE A 88 2.56 -3.51 18.27
C PHE A 88 1.87 -2.17 18.60
N PRO A 89 2.12 -1.05 17.89
CA PRO A 89 1.77 0.27 18.44
C PRO A 89 1.12 1.24 17.44
N ARG A 90 0.78 2.43 17.97
CA ARG A 90 0.57 3.62 17.14
C ARG A 90 1.75 3.78 16.17
N SER A 91 1.49 3.70 14.87
CA SER A 91 2.51 3.79 13.83
C SER A 91 2.42 5.11 13.09
N LYS A 92 3.55 5.54 12.51
CA LYS A 92 3.59 6.64 11.53
C LYS A 92 4.12 6.07 10.22
N SER A 93 3.29 6.14 9.19
CA SER A 93 3.66 5.78 7.81
C SER A 93 3.52 7.04 6.96
N CYS A 94 4.54 7.35 6.18
CA CYS A 94 4.46 8.43 5.19
C CYS A 94 5.33 8.11 3.98
N SER A 95 4.77 8.34 2.80
CA SER A 95 5.51 8.30 1.54
C SER A 95 6.35 9.56 1.43
N LEU A 96 7.56 9.42 0.84
CA LEU A 96 8.43 10.55 0.54
C LEU A 96 8.69 11.49 1.76
N PRO A 97 9.08 10.96 2.94
CA PRO A 97 9.16 11.73 4.19
C PRO A 97 10.08 12.96 4.12
N THR A 98 11.01 12.97 3.18
CA THR A 98 12.07 13.98 3.06
C THR A 98 12.20 14.53 1.65
N SER A 99 11.25 14.27 0.75
CA SER A 99 11.41 14.57 -0.68
C SER A 99 10.84 15.93 -1.05
N ASP A 100 11.64 16.73 -1.76
CA ASP A 100 11.30 18.01 -2.36
C ASP A 100 11.27 17.95 -3.91
N THR A 101 11.37 16.75 -4.48
CA THR A 101 11.43 16.56 -5.94
C THR A 101 10.05 16.54 -6.60
N VAL A 102 9.96 17.13 -7.79
CA VAL A 102 8.76 17.05 -8.66
C VAL A 102 8.76 15.80 -9.55
N LYS A 103 9.88 15.05 -9.59
CA LYS A 103 10.06 13.85 -10.44
C LYS A 103 9.37 12.60 -9.89
N ILE A 104 8.96 12.64 -8.62
CA ILE A 104 8.38 11.51 -7.91
C ILE A 104 7.15 12.01 -7.17
N LYS A 105 6.04 11.27 -7.30
CA LYS A 105 4.76 11.65 -6.73
C LYS A 105 4.20 10.50 -5.91
N ALA A 106 3.67 10.81 -4.73
CA ALA A 106 2.89 9.87 -3.94
C ALA A 106 1.41 10.08 -4.20
N TYR A 107 0.68 9.00 -4.42
CA TYR A 107 -0.76 8.97 -4.57
C TYR A 107 -1.36 8.13 -3.44
N GLN A 108 -2.48 8.60 -2.90
CA GLN A 108 -3.28 7.82 -1.97
C GLN A 108 -4.43 7.15 -2.72
N TRP A 109 -4.73 5.92 -2.34
CA TRP A 109 -5.91 5.25 -2.84
C TRP A 109 -7.15 5.70 -2.09
N VAL A 110 -8.18 6.08 -2.84
CA VAL A 110 -9.50 6.44 -2.32
C VAL A 110 -10.50 5.49 -2.95
N ARG A 111 -11.44 4.98 -2.16
CA ARG A 111 -12.46 4.05 -2.63
C ARG A 111 -13.41 4.82 -3.57
N GLU A 112 -13.89 4.19 -4.64
CA GLU A 112 -14.77 4.85 -5.63
C GLU A 112 -16.06 5.45 -5.03
N ALA A 113 -16.48 4.98 -3.85
CA ALA A 113 -17.65 5.47 -3.14
C ALA A 113 -17.38 6.70 -2.24
N ASP A 114 -16.12 7.08 -2.06
CA ASP A 114 -15.71 8.17 -1.17
C ASP A 114 -15.43 9.42 -2.02
N ASP A 115 -16.06 10.58 -1.72
CA ASP A 115 -15.86 11.82 -2.50
C ASP A 115 -14.47 12.42 -2.20
N PRO A 116 -13.57 12.53 -3.19
CA PRO A 116 -12.21 13.08 -2.97
C PRO A 116 -12.18 14.55 -2.54
N ARG A 117 -13.31 15.26 -2.56
CA ARG A 117 -13.41 16.70 -2.23
C ARG A 117 -13.80 16.95 -0.77
N GLU A 118 -14.14 15.91 -0.03
CA GLU A 118 -14.30 16.02 1.42
C GLU A 118 -12.90 15.99 2.05
N LEU A 119 -12.37 17.19 2.33
CA LEU A 119 -11.19 17.32 3.18
C LEU A 119 -11.51 16.64 4.52
N PRO A 120 -10.64 15.76 5.04
CA PRO A 120 -10.86 15.19 6.36
C PRO A 120 -10.94 16.34 7.36
N ASP A 121 -12.04 16.41 8.09
CA ASP A 121 -12.19 17.37 9.18
C ASP A 121 -11.08 17.04 10.20
N MET A 122 -10.30 18.05 10.61
CA MET A 122 -9.20 17.84 11.56
C MET A 122 -9.67 17.39 12.95
N ASN A 123 -10.99 17.34 13.15
CA ASN A 123 -11.68 16.82 14.34
C ASN A 123 -12.43 15.49 14.10
N GLU A 124 -12.37 14.88 12.92
CA GLU A 124 -13.01 13.58 12.68
C GLU A 124 -12.27 12.46 13.43
N GLU A 125 -13.04 11.58 14.08
CA GLU A 125 -12.54 10.30 14.59
C GLU A 125 -11.78 9.55 13.48
N TYR A 126 -10.73 8.83 13.88
CA TYR A 126 -9.93 8.01 12.96
C TYR A 126 -10.84 7.13 12.09
N LYS A 127 -10.90 7.44 10.78
CA LYS A 127 -11.60 6.61 9.81
C LYS A 127 -10.79 5.33 9.60
N GLU A 128 -11.37 4.20 10.02
CA GLU A 128 -10.75 2.89 9.88
C GLU A 128 -10.46 2.56 8.41
N ALA A 129 -9.26 2.04 8.14
CA ALA A 129 -8.81 1.77 6.77
C ALA A 129 -9.66 0.65 6.14
N VAL A 130 -10.08 0.85 4.89
CA VAL A 130 -10.91 -0.12 4.17
C VAL A 130 -10.02 -0.99 3.28
N PRO A 131 -10.21 -2.34 3.26
CA PRO A 131 -9.39 -3.22 2.44
C PRO A 131 -9.46 -2.90 0.94
N PHE A 132 -8.31 -2.86 0.29
CA PHE A 132 -8.20 -2.83 -1.17
C PHE A 132 -8.55 -4.19 -1.79
N LEU A 133 -8.13 -5.27 -1.12
CA LEU A 133 -8.50 -6.64 -1.43
C LEU A 133 -8.88 -7.37 -0.14
N GLN A 134 -9.97 -8.12 -0.20
CA GLN A 134 -10.38 -9.02 0.86
C GLN A 134 -10.58 -10.41 0.25
N PHE A 135 -10.00 -11.42 0.89
CA PHE A 135 -10.11 -12.81 0.48
C PHE A 135 -10.98 -13.57 1.48
N SER A 136 -11.88 -14.40 0.94
CA SER A 136 -12.76 -15.32 1.69
C SER A 136 -12.10 -16.67 1.91
#